data_AF-A0A7S1A253-F1
#
_entry.id   AF-A0A7S1A253-F1
#
_cell.length_a   1.000
_cell.length_b   1.000
_cell.length_c   1.000
_cell.angle_alpha   90.00
_cell.angle_beta   90.00
_cell.angle_gamma   90.00
#
_symmetry.space_group_name_H-M   'P 1'
#
loop_
_entity.id
_entity.type
_entity.pdbx_description
1 polymer ?
#
loop_
_entity_poly.entity_id
_entity_poly.type
_entity_poly.pdbx_seq_one_letter_code
_entity_poly.pdbx_strand_id
1 'polypeptide(L)'
;VLAAAARFGEVGLLTRRASLETAVSSALADRRKSVRKSGAKLVRRILTGLTSPYCRNITGLGTLDEALMRWAGGGAVHWGTPSKPLVVHVPNAEELEFSSDLLAQTLKSIREKVGGTDSEIHLGLCLAKAVVRGVAALYPDEREGETARPTVGTLPNTWGPKILEELSDVLLSLCSKLASPAHPLEAKAGDSDRPKLLCKALRMIVSLLRGERAPEIPDLLQIRGFDGHGHIRGAVSQESFTRKVHYMSWWRDMSPVWYNWEVVLLLNRRLAIRGAGFKLEGVRRKLGETVASYALSGNSMVRATATTCLRSFLRVHFAAKQNLLERTLLPMHEKSIALAQEVTRDRAHLLEAAMEGFACVASQLIAEVWRTGAACALRFAAVLVRIVNSLTRSFVTVDVRPQALSSQFDLLAKWCTAQVAVRLGNAQEASDAANYILELLQPSTHWRARTCALAVVGVGLRALHLTGTDGLDPKVLRTWIGELLEGISTGAPQTAQLAVTELTT
;
A
#
# COMPACT_ATOMS: atom_id res chain seq x y z
N VAL A 1 31.45 0.80 -6.16
CA VAL A 1 32.11 1.97 -5.53
C VAL A 1 31.52 3.28 -6.02
N LEU A 2 31.60 3.61 -7.31
CA LEU A 2 31.12 4.89 -7.87
C LEU A 2 29.69 5.27 -7.43
N ALA A 3 28.74 4.34 -7.51
CA ALA A 3 27.36 4.59 -7.06
C ALA A 3 27.23 4.94 -5.56
N ALA A 4 28.14 4.47 -4.71
CA ALA A 4 28.14 4.83 -3.30
C ALA A 4 28.68 6.26 -3.10
N ALA A 5 29.79 6.58 -3.76
CA ALA A 5 30.41 7.91 -3.72
C ALA A 5 29.48 8.99 -4.28
N ALA A 6 28.76 8.70 -5.38
CA ALA A 6 27.86 9.66 -6.01
C ALA A 6 26.69 10.13 -5.13
N ARG A 7 26.38 9.42 -4.04
CA ARG A 7 25.27 9.79 -3.14
C ARG A 7 25.51 11.12 -2.42
N PHE A 8 26.76 11.41 -2.09
CA PHE A 8 27.18 12.57 -1.30
C PHE A 8 28.19 13.42 -2.08
N GLY A 9 28.11 13.36 -3.41
CA GLY A 9 29.05 14.04 -4.30
C GLY A 9 28.78 15.53 -4.49
N GLU A 10 27.58 16.02 -4.13
CA GLU A 10 27.18 17.43 -4.17
C GLU A 10 27.53 18.11 -5.50
N VAL A 11 27.96 19.38 -5.46
CA VAL A 11 28.54 20.17 -6.56
C VAL A 11 29.68 19.44 -7.25
N GLY A 12 30.40 18.54 -6.55
CA GLY A 12 31.43 17.69 -7.17
C GLY A 12 30.89 16.71 -8.22
N LEU A 13 29.58 16.47 -8.26
CA LEU A 13 28.93 15.74 -9.35
C LEU A 13 28.82 16.60 -10.62
N LEU A 14 28.60 17.91 -10.48
CA LEU A 14 28.47 18.83 -11.61
C LEU A 14 29.77 18.90 -12.40
N THR A 15 30.91 19.02 -11.71
CA THR A 15 32.24 19.05 -12.34
C THR A 15 32.58 17.74 -13.06
N ARG A 16 31.89 16.64 -12.75
CA ARG A 16 32.08 15.32 -13.36
C ARG A 16 30.88 14.87 -14.20
N ARG A 17 30.00 15.79 -14.59
CA ARG A 17 28.76 15.51 -15.34
C ARG A 17 28.98 14.58 -16.53
N ALA A 18 29.85 14.95 -17.47
CA ALA A 18 30.12 14.17 -18.68
C ALA A 18 30.64 12.75 -18.37
N SER A 19 31.55 12.63 -17.40
CA SER A 19 32.09 11.33 -16.98
C SER A 19 31.03 10.45 -16.32
N LEU A 20 30.12 11.04 -15.53
CA LEU A 20 29.00 10.31 -14.91
C LEU A 20 27.99 9.85 -15.96
N GLU A 21 27.63 10.70 -16.93
CA GLU A 21 26.74 10.35 -18.04
C GLU A 21 27.31 9.20 -18.89
N THR A 22 28.62 9.23 -19.19
CA THR A 22 29.30 8.15 -19.90
C THR A 22 29.31 6.87 -19.08
N ALA A 23 29.62 6.95 -17.77
CA ALA A 23 29.63 5.79 -16.89
C ALA A 23 28.24 5.15 -16.76
N VAL A 24 27.17 5.96 -16.66
CA VAL A 24 25.78 5.49 -16.65
C VAL A 24 25.45 4.80 -17.97
N SER A 25 25.71 5.46 -19.09
CA SER A 25 25.38 4.94 -20.43
C SER A 25 26.11 3.62 -20.71
N SER A 26 27.42 3.56 -20.42
CA SER A 26 28.23 2.35 -20.55
C SER A 26 27.70 1.21 -19.67
N ALA A 27 27.39 1.49 -18.39
CA ALA A 27 26.90 0.47 -17.48
C ALA A 27 25.51 -0.05 -17.87
N LEU A 28 24.63 0.79 -18.43
CA LEU A 28 23.29 0.40 -18.87
C LEU A 28 23.29 -0.36 -20.20
N ALA A 29 24.30 -0.15 -21.05
CA ALA A 29 24.53 -0.89 -22.30
C ALA A 29 25.22 -2.25 -22.10
N ASP A 30 25.84 -2.49 -20.93
CA ASP A 30 26.56 -3.73 -20.64
C ASP A 30 25.63 -4.96 -20.68
N ARG A 31 26.10 -6.08 -21.27
CA ARG A 31 25.31 -7.32 -21.37
C ARG A 31 25.05 -7.94 -19.98
N ARG A 32 25.97 -7.78 -19.04
CA ARG A 32 25.92 -8.37 -17.69
C ARG A 32 24.85 -7.71 -16.84
N LYS A 33 23.91 -8.51 -16.35
CA LYS A 33 22.79 -8.08 -15.50
C LYS A 33 23.23 -7.33 -14.23
N SER A 34 24.35 -7.73 -13.62
CA SER A 34 24.90 -7.10 -12.41
C SER A 34 25.42 -5.68 -12.67
N VAL A 35 26.03 -5.44 -13.83
CA VAL A 35 26.54 -4.12 -14.23
C VAL A 35 25.36 -3.19 -14.54
N ARG A 36 24.37 -3.65 -15.31
CA ARG A 36 23.14 -2.87 -15.57
C ARG A 36 22.40 -2.47 -14.29
N LYS A 37 22.29 -3.38 -13.32
CA LYS A 37 21.75 -3.06 -11.98
C LYS A 37 22.58 -2.00 -11.26
N SER A 38 23.89 -2.05 -11.39
CA SER A 38 24.79 -1.05 -10.80
C SER A 38 24.67 0.31 -11.49
N GLY A 39 24.47 0.33 -12.81
CA GLY A 39 24.13 1.53 -13.58
C GLY A 39 22.82 2.17 -13.11
N ALA A 40 21.74 1.40 -12.98
CA ALA A 40 20.49 1.91 -12.40
C ALA A 40 20.66 2.41 -10.96
N LYS A 41 21.49 1.73 -10.15
CA LYS A 41 21.83 2.19 -8.80
C LYS A 41 22.64 3.48 -8.81
N LEU A 42 23.52 3.67 -9.79
CA LEU A 42 24.28 4.92 -9.97
C LEU A 42 23.33 6.08 -10.32
N VAL A 43 22.43 5.91 -11.29
CA VAL A 43 21.39 6.89 -11.64
C VAL A 43 20.61 7.33 -10.39
N ARG A 44 20.10 6.36 -9.63
CA ARG A 44 19.40 6.65 -8.37
C ARG A 44 20.22 7.54 -7.43
N ARG A 45 21.51 7.24 -7.28
CA ARG A 45 22.37 7.88 -6.28
C ARG A 45 22.82 9.26 -6.72
N ILE A 46 23.02 9.48 -8.02
CA ILE A 46 23.18 10.82 -8.61
C ILE A 46 21.92 11.64 -8.37
N LEU A 47 20.75 11.13 -8.75
CA LEU A 47 19.47 11.82 -8.51
C LEU A 47 19.26 12.13 -7.02
N THR A 48 19.53 11.18 -6.12
CA THR A 48 19.42 11.42 -4.67
C THR A 48 20.36 12.54 -4.22
N GLY A 49 21.62 12.49 -4.65
CA GLY A 49 22.65 13.44 -4.24
C GLY A 49 22.43 14.86 -4.74
N LEU A 50 21.67 15.03 -5.83
CA LEU A 50 21.34 16.32 -6.45
C LEU A 50 19.95 16.86 -6.09
N THR A 51 19.06 16.03 -5.52
CA THR A 51 17.66 16.44 -5.29
C THR A 51 17.20 16.31 -3.84
N SER A 52 17.94 15.59 -3.01
CA SER A 52 17.60 15.44 -1.58
C SER A 52 18.44 16.36 -0.72
N PRO A 53 17.86 17.01 0.30
CA PRO A 53 18.66 17.57 1.37
C PRO A 53 19.31 16.46 2.18
N TYR A 54 20.54 16.68 2.67
CA TYR A 54 21.21 15.76 3.60
C TYR A 54 22.24 16.51 4.45
N CYS A 55 22.59 15.93 5.59
CA CYS A 55 23.64 16.46 6.45
C CYS A 55 25.03 16.20 5.83
N ARG A 56 25.82 17.26 5.66
CA ARG A 56 27.23 17.18 5.20
C ARG A 56 28.16 16.76 6.32
N ASN A 57 27.88 17.24 7.52
CA ASN A 57 28.76 17.08 8.67
C ASN A 57 27.96 16.71 9.93
N ILE A 58 27.95 15.42 10.25
CA ILE A 58 27.26 14.94 11.43
C ILE A 58 28.04 15.25 12.72
N THR A 59 29.37 15.43 12.64
CA THR A 59 30.20 15.62 13.83
C THR A 59 30.07 17.02 14.44
N GLY A 60 29.63 18.00 13.65
CA GLY A 60 29.56 19.39 14.09
C GLY A 60 30.95 20.01 14.37
N LEU A 61 32.04 19.33 13.98
CA LEU A 61 33.42 19.75 14.26
C LEU A 61 34.08 20.54 13.13
N GLY A 62 33.35 20.89 12.07
CA GLY A 62 33.91 21.55 10.88
C GLY A 62 34.44 20.54 9.84
N THR A 63 35.49 20.88 9.11
CA THR A 63 36.09 19.97 8.10
C THR A 63 36.65 18.70 8.75
N LEU A 64 36.93 17.66 7.95
CA LEU A 64 37.56 16.43 8.46
C LEU A 64 38.91 16.74 9.12
N ASP A 65 39.68 17.67 8.54
CA ASP A 65 40.97 18.09 9.09
C ASP A 65 40.80 18.85 10.43
N GLU A 66 39.78 19.71 10.57
CA GLU A 66 39.45 20.32 11.86
C GLU A 66 39.05 19.27 12.90
N ALA A 67 38.29 18.25 12.49
CA ALA A 67 37.89 17.16 13.37
C ALA A 67 39.09 16.28 13.79
N LEU A 68 39.99 15.95 12.84
CA LEU A 68 41.20 15.17 13.07
C LEU A 68 42.21 15.92 13.93
N MET A 69 42.41 17.22 13.71
CA MET A 69 43.28 18.07 14.54
C MET A 69 42.77 18.20 15.97
N ARG A 70 41.45 18.25 16.16
CA ARG A 70 40.82 18.20 17.50
C ARG A 70 40.98 16.84 18.16
N TRP A 71 40.86 15.75 17.41
CA TRP A 71 41.06 14.38 17.91
C TRP A 71 42.52 14.05 18.22
N ALA A 72 43.46 14.59 17.46
CA ALA A 72 44.90 14.41 17.64
C ALA A 72 45.47 15.19 18.85
N GLY A 73 44.62 15.75 19.71
CA GLY A 73 45.04 16.38 20.96
C GLY A 73 45.43 17.86 20.85
N GLY A 74 45.29 18.48 19.68
CA GLY A 74 45.58 19.92 19.48
C GLY A 74 44.63 20.88 20.21
N GLY A 75 43.63 20.36 20.94
CA GLY A 75 42.67 21.13 21.73
C GLY A 75 42.08 20.33 22.87
N ALA A 76 42.90 19.96 23.86
CA ALA A 76 42.45 19.28 25.08
C ALA A 76 41.37 20.05 25.89
N VAL A 77 41.08 21.30 25.55
CA VAL A 77 40.17 22.21 26.26
C VAL A 77 38.75 22.25 25.66
N HIS A 78 38.43 21.44 24.64
CA HIS A 78 37.16 21.54 23.90
C HIS A 78 36.16 20.39 24.10
N TRP A 79 36.31 19.61 25.17
CA TRP A 79 35.29 18.65 25.60
C TRP A 79 34.02 19.42 26.00
N GLY A 80 32.92 19.21 25.28
CA GLY A 80 31.64 19.90 25.53
C GLY A 80 31.48 21.27 24.86
N THR A 81 32.26 21.57 23.80
CA THR A 81 32.09 22.83 23.05
C THR A 81 30.68 22.98 22.45
N PRO A 82 30.12 24.20 22.44
CA PRO A 82 28.79 24.45 21.89
C PRO A 82 28.75 24.05 20.41
N SER A 83 27.67 23.36 20.04
CA SER A 83 27.43 22.83 18.70
C SER A 83 27.60 23.93 17.64
N LYS A 84 28.53 23.76 16.70
CA LYS A 84 28.46 24.53 15.44
C LYS A 84 27.14 24.15 14.73
N PRO A 85 26.52 25.09 13.99
CA PRO A 85 25.29 24.82 13.28
C PRO A 85 25.47 23.65 12.28
N LEU A 86 24.45 22.80 12.21
CA LEU A 86 24.37 21.69 11.26
C LEU A 86 24.55 22.21 9.83
N VAL A 87 25.52 21.67 9.10
CA VAL A 87 25.68 21.99 7.68
C VAL A 87 24.82 21.02 6.87
N VAL A 88 23.73 21.54 6.33
CA VAL A 88 22.79 20.80 5.46
C VAL A 88 23.06 21.18 4.02
N HIS A 89 23.30 20.17 3.18
CA HIS A 89 23.25 20.34 1.75
C HIS A 89 21.79 20.58 1.35
N VAL A 90 21.55 21.67 0.61
CA VAL A 90 20.26 21.99 -0.01
C VAL A 90 20.50 22.10 -1.52
N PRO A 91 19.75 21.36 -2.35
CA PRO A 91 19.89 21.42 -3.80
C PRO A 91 19.81 22.84 -4.35
N ASN A 92 20.78 23.22 -5.18
CA ASN A 92 20.79 24.49 -5.90
C ASN A 92 20.19 24.37 -7.33
N ALA A 93 20.06 25.48 -8.05
CA ALA A 93 19.44 25.50 -9.37
C ALA A 93 20.19 24.64 -10.41
N GLU A 94 21.52 24.66 -10.41
CA GLU A 94 22.35 23.89 -11.35
C GLU A 94 22.25 22.38 -11.10
N GLU A 95 22.19 21.96 -9.82
CA GLU A 95 21.96 20.56 -9.42
C GLU A 95 20.58 20.07 -9.85
N LEU A 96 19.57 20.93 -9.75
CA LEU A 96 18.23 20.66 -10.24
C LEU A 96 18.18 20.62 -11.77
N GLU A 97 18.89 21.49 -12.48
CA GLU A 97 18.96 21.44 -13.95
C GLU A 97 19.59 20.13 -14.43
N PHE A 98 20.76 19.75 -13.88
CA PHE A 98 21.42 18.51 -14.25
C PHE A 98 20.56 17.27 -13.92
N SER A 99 19.91 17.26 -12.75
CA SER A 99 19.03 16.14 -12.40
C SER A 99 17.78 16.08 -13.28
N SER A 100 17.30 17.21 -13.82
CA SER A 100 16.20 17.28 -14.79
C SER A 100 16.57 16.59 -16.10
N ASP A 101 17.76 16.91 -16.62
CA ASP A 101 18.27 16.33 -17.87
C ASP A 101 18.47 14.82 -17.73
N LEU A 102 19.10 14.39 -16.63
CA LEU A 102 19.29 12.97 -16.34
C LEU A 102 17.95 12.24 -16.16
N LEU A 103 16.98 12.87 -15.51
CA LEU A 103 15.63 12.34 -15.35
C LEU A 103 14.95 12.16 -16.71
N ALA A 104 14.95 13.18 -17.57
CA ALA A 104 14.32 13.14 -18.89
C ALA A 104 14.94 12.04 -19.77
N GLN A 105 16.26 11.94 -19.81
CA GLN A 105 16.97 10.86 -20.52
C GLN A 105 16.61 9.48 -19.97
N THR A 106 16.54 9.35 -18.64
CA THR A 106 16.20 8.08 -17.99
C THR A 106 14.76 7.66 -18.28
N LEU A 107 13.80 8.60 -18.24
CA LEU A 107 12.39 8.35 -18.57
C LEU A 107 12.22 7.89 -20.01
N LYS A 108 12.93 8.53 -20.96
CA LYS A 108 12.99 8.08 -22.36
C LYS A 108 13.50 6.64 -22.45
N SER A 109 14.62 6.33 -21.78
CA SER A 109 15.19 4.98 -21.76
C SER A 109 14.26 3.94 -21.14
N ILE A 110 13.48 4.31 -20.13
CA ILE A 110 12.46 3.43 -19.53
C ILE A 110 11.40 3.06 -20.57
N ARG A 111 10.85 4.05 -21.29
CA ARG A 111 9.83 3.81 -22.33
C ARG A 111 10.31 2.84 -23.40
N GLU A 112 11.52 3.07 -23.92
CA GLU A 112 12.14 2.22 -24.93
C GLU A 112 12.31 0.78 -24.41
N LYS A 113 12.85 0.61 -23.20
CA LYS A 113 13.15 -0.72 -22.63
C LYS A 113 11.91 -1.51 -22.25
N VAL A 114 10.84 -0.85 -21.86
CA VAL A 114 9.58 -1.49 -21.47
C VAL A 114 8.84 -2.09 -22.68
N GLY A 115 9.17 -1.68 -23.90
CA GLY A 115 8.70 -2.31 -25.15
C GLY A 115 9.55 -3.47 -25.67
N GLY A 116 10.69 -3.77 -25.03
CA GLY A 116 11.68 -4.74 -25.52
C GLY A 116 11.53 -6.16 -24.96
N THR A 117 12.66 -6.87 -24.92
CA THR A 117 12.81 -8.21 -24.35
C THR A 117 12.59 -8.24 -22.82
N ASP A 118 12.40 -9.42 -22.23
CA ASP A 118 12.26 -9.58 -20.76
C ASP A 118 13.42 -8.99 -19.95
N SER A 119 14.62 -9.10 -20.50
CA SER A 119 15.84 -8.53 -19.94
C SER A 119 15.79 -7.00 -19.93
N GLU A 120 15.22 -6.41 -20.98
CA GLU A 120 15.03 -4.96 -21.12
C GLU A 120 13.89 -4.46 -20.26
N ILE A 121 12.73 -5.13 -20.25
CA ILE A 121 11.61 -4.81 -19.36
C ILE A 121 12.07 -4.83 -17.90
N HIS A 122 12.82 -5.87 -17.51
CA HIS A 122 13.38 -5.95 -16.17
C HIS A 122 14.30 -4.77 -15.84
N LEU A 123 15.11 -4.30 -16.81
CA LEU A 123 15.97 -3.13 -16.65
C LEU A 123 15.15 -1.84 -16.59
N GLY A 124 14.16 -1.65 -17.46
CA GLY A 124 13.24 -0.51 -17.44
C GLY A 124 12.56 -0.37 -16.08
N LEU A 125 12.08 -1.49 -15.50
CA LEU A 125 11.52 -1.51 -14.15
C LEU A 125 12.58 -1.20 -13.05
N CYS A 126 13.84 -1.59 -13.23
CA CYS A 126 14.92 -1.19 -12.32
C CYS A 126 15.20 0.32 -12.40
N LEU A 127 15.17 0.89 -13.60
CA LEU A 127 15.37 2.32 -13.83
C LEU A 127 14.20 3.15 -13.29
N ALA A 128 12.96 2.72 -13.53
CA ALA A 128 11.79 3.35 -12.90
C ALA A 128 11.93 3.36 -11.37
N LYS A 129 12.39 2.25 -10.79
CA LYS A 129 12.69 2.17 -9.35
C LYS A 129 13.79 3.12 -8.90
N ALA A 130 14.82 3.27 -9.73
CA ALA A 130 15.93 4.17 -9.47
C ALA A 130 15.47 5.64 -9.47
N VAL A 131 14.63 6.01 -10.44
CA VAL A 131 14.03 7.34 -10.57
C VAL A 131 13.17 7.65 -9.36
N VAL A 132 12.14 6.83 -9.07
CA VAL A 132 11.21 7.07 -7.95
C VAL A 132 11.95 7.24 -6.63
N ARG A 133 12.92 6.37 -6.35
CA ARG A 133 13.74 6.44 -5.12
C ARG A 133 14.75 7.58 -5.13
N GLY A 134 15.19 8.03 -6.30
CA GLY A 134 16.20 9.07 -6.47
C GLY A 134 15.62 10.45 -6.25
N VAL A 135 14.41 10.68 -6.76
CA VAL A 135 13.69 11.96 -6.70
C VAL A 135 12.64 12.01 -5.59
N ALA A 136 12.69 11.09 -4.62
CA ALA A 136 11.66 10.97 -3.58
C ALA A 136 11.47 12.26 -2.74
N ALA A 137 12.51 13.09 -2.62
CA ALA A 137 12.42 14.38 -1.93
C ALA A 137 11.60 15.43 -2.71
N LEU A 138 11.43 15.22 -4.02
CA LEU A 138 10.67 16.07 -4.94
C LEU A 138 9.27 15.51 -5.21
N TYR A 139 8.78 14.53 -4.46
CA TYR A 139 7.38 14.12 -4.57
C TYR A 139 6.46 15.23 -4.04
N PRO A 140 5.29 15.45 -4.68
CA PRO A 140 4.42 16.55 -4.31
C PRO A 140 3.74 16.24 -2.97
N ASP A 141 3.66 17.26 -2.12
CA ASP A 141 2.83 17.21 -0.91
C ASP A 141 1.40 17.61 -1.33
N GLU A 142 0.59 16.62 -1.70
CA GLU A 142 -0.77 16.82 -2.25
C GLU A 142 -1.85 16.94 -1.15
N ARG A 143 -1.46 17.18 0.11
CA ARG A 143 -2.42 17.34 1.21
C ARG A 143 -3.07 18.73 1.14
N GLU A 144 -4.38 18.79 0.93
CA GLU A 144 -5.16 20.04 0.94
C GLU A 144 -5.35 20.59 2.37
N GLY A 145 -5.25 21.92 2.54
CA GLY A 145 -5.61 22.66 3.77
C GLY A 145 -4.54 23.64 4.29
N GLU A 146 -4.97 24.76 4.90
CA GLU A 146 -4.10 25.79 5.51
C GLU A 146 -3.17 25.26 6.61
N THR A 147 -3.49 24.10 7.20
CA THR A 147 -2.68 23.43 8.22
C THR A 147 -1.54 22.55 7.65
N ALA A 148 -1.43 22.42 6.33
CA ALA A 148 -0.49 21.53 5.63
C ALA A 148 0.88 22.16 5.30
N ARG A 149 1.29 23.30 5.90
CA ARG A 149 2.62 23.86 5.64
C ARG A 149 3.67 23.25 6.58
N PRO A 150 4.75 22.69 6.00
CA PRO A 150 5.89 23.55 5.74
C PRO A 150 6.26 23.55 4.25
N THR A 151 6.04 24.72 3.64
CA THR A 151 6.67 25.20 2.41
C THR A 151 8.19 25.05 2.54
N VAL A 152 8.73 23.96 2.00
CA VAL A 152 10.16 23.87 1.66
C VAL A 152 10.18 23.70 0.15
N GLY A 153 10.34 24.82 -0.53
CA GLY A 153 10.33 24.96 -1.99
C GLY A 153 9.35 26.05 -2.42
N THR A 154 9.85 27.25 -2.66
CA THR A 154 9.15 28.34 -3.36
C THR A 154 9.02 28.10 -4.87
N LEU A 155 9.58 26.99 -5.37
CA LEU A 155 9.41 26.54 -6.74
C LEU A 155 8.19 25.60 -6.83
N PRO A 156 7.25 25.83 -7.77
CA PRO A 156 6.15 24.92 -7.98
C PRO A 156 6.73 23.53 -8.31
N ASN A 157 6.39 22.54 -7.50
CA ASN A 157 6.84 21.17 -7.70
C ASN A 157 6.13 20.56 -8.92
N THR A 158 6.65 20.84 -10.11
CA THR A 158 6.14 20.31 -11.39
C THR A 158 6.66 18.90 -11.69
N TRP A 159 7.72 18.46 -10.99
CA TRP A 159 8.40 17.20 -11.27
C TRP A 159 7.64 16.00 -10.72
N GLY A 160 7.17 16.10 -9.48
CA GLY A 160 6.39 15.06 -8.83
C GLY A 160 5.19 14.58 -9.67
N PRO A 161 4.29 15.50 -10.08
CA PRO A 161 3.16 15.18 -10.96
C PRO A 161 3.60 14.59 -12.31
N LYS A 162 4.62 15.16 -12.95
CA LYS A 162 5.16 14.68 -14.23
C LYS A 162 5.69 13.26 -14.14
N ILE A 163 6.45 12.94 -13.10
CA ILE A 163 6.98 11.57 -12.87
C ILE A 163 5.84 10.59 -12.61
N LEU A 164 4.84 11.01 -11.82
CA LEU A 164 3.66 10.20 -11.57
C LEU A 164 2.94 9.90 -12.88
N GLU A 165 2.63 10.90 -13.70
CA GLU A 165 1.94 10.74 -14.98
C GLU A 165 2.73 9.84 -15.94
N GLU A 166 3.98 10.21 -16.24
CA GLU A 166 4.80 9.51 -17.25
C GLU A 166 5.08 8.06 -16.88
N LEU A 167 5.39 7.77 -15.61
CA LEU A 167 5.65 6.39 -15.17
C LEU A 167 4.36 5.59 -15.00
N SER A 168 3.24 6.23 -14.67
CA SER A 168 1.96 5.52 -14.56
C SER A 168 1.50 5.00 -15.91
N ASP A 169 1.60 5.80 -16.97
CA ASP A 169 1.23 5.38 -18.32
C ASP A 169 2.07 4.19 -18.78
N VAL A 170 3.37 4.25 -18.52
CA VAL A 170 4.30 3.14 -18.83
C VAL A 170 3.92 1.88 -18.03
N LEU A 171 3.65 2.00 -16.74
CA LEU A 171 3.32 0.85 -15.89
C LEU A 171 1.95 0.25 -16.22
N LEU A 172 0.93 1.07 -16.48
CA LEU A 172 -0.40 0.62 -16.90
C LEU A 172 -0.32 -0.12 -18.24
N SER A 173 0.37 0.47 -19.23
CA SER A 173 0.61 -0.18 -20.53
C SER A 173 1.42 -1.47 -20.41
N LEU A 174 2.42 -1.50 -19.51
CA LEU A 174 3.19 -2.72 -19.29
C LEU A 174 2.37 -3.81 -18.60
N CYS A 175 1.57 -3.47 -17.59
CA CYS A 175 0.71 -4.42 -16.91
C CYS A 175 -0.28 -5.08 -17.89
N SER A 176 -0.90 -4.30 -18.77
CA SER A 176 -1.81 -4.86 -19.79
C SER A 176 -1.10 -5.77 -20.79
N LYS A 177 0.16 -5.48 -21.15
CA LYS A 177 0.99 -6.34 -22.03
C LYS A 177 1.49 -7.61 -21.36
N LEU A 178 1.80 -7.56 -20.06
CA LEU A 178 2.35 -8.69 -19.29
C LEU A 178 1.28 -9.63 -18.76
N ALA A 179 0.02 -9.21 -18.74
CA ALA A 179 -1.10 -10.00 -18.26
C ALA A 179 -1.88 -10.61 -19.43
N SER A 180 -2.23 -11.89 -19.33
CA SER A 180 -3.51 -12.36 -19.90
C SER A 180 -4.60 -12.16 -18.82
N PRO A 181 -5.88 -12.11 -19.20
CA PRO A 181 -6.83 -11.06 -18.89
C PRO A 181 -6.99 -10.70 -17.40
N ALA A 182 -7.45 -9.48 -17.17
CA ALA A 182 -7.62 -8.89 -15.85
C ALA A 182 -8.54 -9.70 -14.91
N HIS A 183 -9.39 -10.57 -15.46
CA HIS A 183 -10.22 -11.49 -14.71
C HIS A 183 -9.73 -12.96 -14.86
N PRO A 184 -9.58 -13.71 -13.75
CA PRO A 184 -9.06 -15.09 -13.76
C PRO A 184 -9.86 -16.05 -14.64
N LEU A 185 -11.17 -15.84 -14.77
CA LEU A 185 -12.06 -16.68 -15.58
C LEU A 185 -12.09 -16.34 -17.07
N GLU A 186 -11.57 -15.18 -17.44
CA GLU A 186 -11.41 -14.79 -18.85
C GLU A 186 -10.11 -15.37 -19.42
N ALA A 187 -9.21 -15.84 -18.55
CA ALA A 187 -7.91 -16.34 -18.95
C ALA A 187 -8.07 -17.64 -19.76
N LYS A 188 -7.46 -17.65 -20.95
CA LYS A 188 -7.22 -18.91 -21.66
C LYS A 188 -6.26 -19.75 -20.79
N ALA A 189 -6.40 -21.07 -20.84
CA ALA A 189 -5.53 -21.95 -20.05
C ALA A 189 -4.07 -21.75 -20.48
N GLY A 190 -3.19 -21.37 -19.54
CA GLY A 190 -1.74 -21.17 -19.77
C GLY A 190 -1.21 -19.74 -19.67
N ASP A 191 -2.05 -18.73 -19.47
CA ASP A 191 -1.77 -17.43 -20.09
C ASP A 191 -1.31 -16.36 -19.08
N SER A 192 -0.07 -16.50 -18.62
CA SER A 192 0.77 -15.35 -18.27
C SER A 192 2.18 -15.83 -18.51
N ASP A 193 2.73 -15.52 -19.68
CA ASP A 193 4.09 -15.95 -20.04
C ASP A 193 5.15 -15.38 -19.06
N ARG A 194 4.82 -14.33 -18.29
CA ARG A 194 5.82 -13.51 -17.57
C ARG A 194 5.40 -13.04 -16.15
N PRO A 195 4.98 -13.94 -15.23
CA PRO A 195 4.42 -13.56 -13.92
C PRO A 195 5.42 -12.81 -13.02
N LYS A 196 6.72 -13.11 -13.14
CA LYS A 196 7.78 -12.44 -12.38
C LYS A 196 7.93 -10.96 -12.76
N LEU A 197 7.75 -10.63 -14.04
CA LEU A 197 7.81 -9.24 -14.52
C LEU A 197 6.57 -8.48 -14.07
N LEU A 198 5.39 -9.09 -14.15
CA LEU A 198 4.15 -8.49 -13.66
C LEU A 198 4.23 -8.20 -12.16
N CYS A 199 4.67 -9.16 -11.35
CA CYS A 199 4.90 -8.95 -9.91
C CYS A 199 5.84 -7.76 -9.64
N LYS A 200 6.87 -7.58 -10.49
CA LYS A 200 7.79 -6.45 -10.37
C LYS A 200 7.13 -5.13 -10.76
N ALA A 201 6.32 -5.11 -11.81
CA ALA A 201 5.53 -3.95 -12.21
C ALA A 201 4.54 -3.52 -11.11
N LEU A 202 3.82 -4.46 -10.49
CA LEU A 202 2.90 -4.17 -9.37
C LEU A 202 3.61 -3.55 -8.17
N ARG A 203 4.78 -4.09 -7.79
CA ARG A 203 5.61 -3.48 -6.73
C ARG A 203 6.09 -2.09 -7.13
N MET A 204 6.35 -1.86 -8.41
CA MET A 204 6.73 -0.54 -8.91
C MET A 204 5.58 0.45 -8.86
N ILE A 205 4.36 0.05 -9.18
CA ILE A 205 3.15 0.89 -9.02
C ILE A 205 3.03 1.37 -7.58
N VAL A 206 3.11 0.47 -6.60
CA VAL A 206 3.03 0.85 -5.18
C VAL A 206 4.23 1.72 -4.76
N SER A 207 5.41 1.45 -5.30
CA SER A 207 6.59 2.28 -5.02
C SER A 207 6.40 3.70 -5.55
N LEU A 208 5.86 3.86 -6.75
CA LEU A 208 5.52 5.14 -7.38
C LEU A 208 4.49 5.91 -6.54
N LEU A 209 3.41 5.23 -6.15
CA LEU A 209 2.30 5.85 -5.42
C LEU A 209 2.67 6.29 -4.00
N ARG A 210 3.57 5.56 -3.34
CA ARG A 210 4.10 5.90 -2.01
C ARG A 210 5.23 6.94 -2.05
N GLY A 211 5.79 7.22 -3.23
CA GLY A 211 7.08 7.90 -3.35
C GLY A 211 8.17 7.16 -2.57
N GLU A 212 8.33 5.84 -2.81
CA GLU A 212 9.20 4.96 -2.03
C GLU A 212 10.60 5.57 -1.88
N ARG A 213 10.92 6.05 -0.68
CA ARG A 213 12.25 6.52 -0.33
C ARG A 213 13.04 5.38 0.29
N ALA A 214 14.34 5.32 0.02
CA ALA A 214 15.23 4.61 0.93
C ALA A 214 15.81 5.62 1.91
N PRO A 215 15.85 5.32 3.22
CA PRO A 215 16.38 6.23 4.21
C PRO A 215 17.78 6.76 3.79
N GLU A 216 18.04 8.04 4.08
CA GLU A 216 19.35 8.67 3.89
C GLU A 216 20.47 7.83 4.53
N ILE A 217 20.14 7.23 5.65
CA ILE A 217 20.97 6.33 6.40
C ILE A 217 20.77 4.89 5.89
N PRO A 218 21.83 4.16 5.48
CA PRO A 218 21.71 2.75 5.14
C PRO A 218 21.18 1.95 6.34
N ASP A 219 20.43 0.87 6.10
CA ASP A 219 20.02 -0.11 7.11
C ASP A 219 21.22 -0.66 7.95
N LEU A 220 22.46 -0.41 7.54
CA LEU A 220 23.70 -0.68 8.31
C LEU A 220 23.90 0.25 9.53
N LEU A 221 23.14 1.33 9.70
CA LEU A 221 23.06 2.04 11.00
C LEU A 221 21.74 1.76 11.73
N GLN A 222 20.83 0.99 11.10
CA GLN A 222 19.88 0.11 11.79
C GLN A 222 20.53 -1.25 12.13
N ILE A 223 21.87 -1.32 12.21
CA ILE A 223 22.52 -2.41 12.94
C ILE A 223 21.95 -2.32 14.36
N ARG A 224 21.09 -3.30 14.68
CA ARG A 224 20.65 -3.93 15.95
C ARG A 224 20.95 -3.30 17.33
N GLY A 225 21.71 -2.22 17.46
CA GLY A 225 21.90 -1.38 18.65
C GLY A 225 21.29 0.03 18.55
N PHE A 226 21.03 0.58 17.35
CA PHE A 226 20.47 1.94 17.18
C PHE A 226 18.93 1.99 17.04
N ASP A 227 18.28 0.86 16.75
CA ASP A 227 16.82 0.72 16.93
C ASP A 227 16.41 0.81 18.41
N GLY A 228 17.40 0.79 19.30
CA GLY A 228 17.32 1.21 20.68
C GLY A 228 17.15 2.72 20.83
N HIS A 229 16.11 3.32 20.22
CA HIS A 229 15.58 4.61 20.71
C HIS A 229 15.27 4.54 22.21
N GLY A 230 15.08 3.34 22.77
CA GLY A 230 15.00 3.05 24.20
C GLY A 230 16.29 2.55 24.87
N HIS A 231 17.27 1.98 24.16
CA HIS A 231 18.46 1.39 24.80
C HIS A 231 19.65 2.34 24.94
N ILE A 232 20.03 3.09 23.91
CA ILE A 232 21.12 4.09 24.06
C ILE A 232 20.58 5.36 24.71
N ARG A 233 19.37 5.79 24.33
CA ARG A 233 18.66 6.85 25.06
C ARG A 233 18.39 6.41 26.50
N GLY A 234 18.06 5.13 26.73
CA GLY A 234 17.94 4.54 28.06
C GLY A 234 19.25 4.60 28.84
N ALA A 235 20.36 4.14 28.24
CA ALA A 235 21.68 4.14 28.86
C ALA A 235 22.18 5.56 29.19
N VAL A 236 22.18 6.46 28.20
CA VAL A 236 22.58 7.88 28.40
C VAL A 236 21.62 8.62 29.33
N SER A 237 20.31 8.27 29.33
CA SER A 237 19.32 8.95 30.19
C SER A 237 19.16 8.37 31.59
N GLN A 238 19.67 7.16 31.86
CA GLN A 238 19.75 6.57 33.20
C GLN A 238 21.00 7.08 33.95
N GLU A 239 22.07 7.41 33.23
CA GLU A 239 23.32 7.93 33.83
C GLU A 239 23.41 9.46 33.89
N SER A 240 22.51 10.19 33.23
CA SER A 240 22.51 11.68 33.26
C SER A 240 22.11 12.22 34.64
N PHE A 241 23.10 12.77 35.35
CA PHE A 241 22.93 13.49 36.62
C PHE A 241 22.02 14.72 36.47
N THR A 242 21.99 15.36 35.29
CA THR A 242 21.25 16.60 35.06
C THR A 242 19.75 16.38 34.90
N ARG A 243 19.30 15.17 34.48
CA ARG A 243 17.87 14.85 34.32
C ARG A 243 17.09 14.92 35.63
N LYS A 244 17.78 14.74 36.77
CA LYS A 244 17.23 14.93 38.13
C LYS A 244 17.01 16.41 38.48
N VAL A 245 17.57 17.34 37.71
CA VAL A 245 17.53 18.79 37.95
C VAL A 245 16.52 19.49 37.04
N HIS A 246 16.38 19.07 35.77
CA HIS A 246 15.35 19.61 34.87
C HIS A 246 15.02 18.63 33.73
N TYR A 247 13.74 18.39 33.41
CA TYR A 247 13.32 17.43 32.37
C TYR A 247 13.76 17.81 30.93
N MET A 248 14.37 18.99 30.74
CA MET A 248 14.95 19.46 29.47
C MET A 248 16.48 19.55 29.45
N SER A 249 17.17 19.26 30.56
CA SER A 249 18.65 19.34 30.62
C SER A 249 19.33 18.23 29.80
N TRP A 250 18.64 17.11 29.55
CA TRP A 250 19.15 15.96 28.78
C TRP A 250 19.62 16.31 27.36
N TRP A 251 19.16 17.42 26.78
CA TRP A 251 19.63 17.89 25.48
C TRP A 251 21.03 18.52 25.53
N ARG A 252 21.45 19.04 26.69
CA ARG A 252 22.77 19.67 26.90
C ARG A 252 23.88 18.63 27.06
N ASP A 253 23.54 17.41 27.47
CA ASP A 253 24.49 16.31 27.71
C ASP A 253 24.70 15.42 26.47
N MET A 254 23.95 15.64 25.37
CA MET A 254 24.11 14.84 24.15
C MET A 254 25.32 15.31 23.34
N SER A 255 26.08 14.35 22.81
CA SER A 255 27.15 14.70 21.86
C SER A 255 26.56 15.40 20.62
N PRO A 256 27.28 16.33 19.99
CA PRO A 256 26.83 16.99 18.77
C PRO A 256 26.45 16.02 17.65
N VAL A 257 27.10 14.84 17.58
CA VAL A 257 26.76 13.76 16.65
C VAL A 257 25.33 13.28 16.87
N TRP A 258 24.93 13.06 18.13
CA TRP A 258 23.58 12.60 18.48
C TRP A 258 22.53 13.66 18.23
N TYR A 259 22.82 14.92 18.57
CA TYR A 259 21.92 16.02 18.25
C TYR A 259 21.68 16.13 16.74
N ASN A 260 22.76 16.15 15.95
CA ASN A 260 22.70 16.21 14.49
C ASN A 260 22.00 14.97 13.90
N TRP A 261 22.19 13.79 14.50
CA TRP A 261 21.48 12.57 14.14
C TRP A 261 19.96 12.70 14.35
N GLU A 262 19.51 13.20 15.50
CA GLU A 262 18.09 13.44 15.77
C GLU A 262 17.47 14.45 14.79
N VAL A 263 18.21 15.50 14.41
CA VAL A 263 17.75 16.45 13.39
C VAL A 263 17.60 15.77 12.02
N VAL A 264 18.56 14.92 11.62
CA VAL A 264 18.46 14.13 10.38
C VAL A 264 17.31 13.12 10.44
N LEU A 265 17.09 12.47 11.58
CA LEU A 265 15.94 11.58 11.77
C LEU A 265 14.61 12.34 11.65
N LEU A 266 14.52 13.53 12.24
CA LEU A 266 13.33 14.38 12.15
C LEU A 266 13.08 14.81 10.70
N LEU A 267 14.11 15.19 9.96
CA LEU A 267 14.02 15.51 8.53
C LEU A 267 13.52 14.31 7.71
N ASN A 268 14.07 13.12 7.96
CA ASN A 268 13.61 11.88 7.32
C ASN A 268 12.16 11.54 7.68
N ARG A 269 11.73 11.72 8.94
CA ARG A 269 10.34 11.50 9.38
C ARG A 269 9.38 12.48 8.71
N ARG A 270 9.71 13.77 8.67
CA ARG A 270 8.88 14.78 7.99
C ARG A 270 8.68 14.46 6.52
N LEU A 271 9.74 14.03 5.83
CA LEU A 271 9.66 13.58 4.45
C LEU A 271 8.87 12.28 4.30
N ALA A 272 9.00 11.32 5.23
CA ALA A 272 8.23 10.07 5.21
C ALA A 272 6.71 10.30 5.38
N ILE A 273 6.32 11.28 6.19
CA ILE A 273 4.92 11.65 6.39
C ILE A 273 4.28 12.18 5.09
N ARG A 274 5.05 12.83 4.19
CA ARG A 274 4.56 13.30 2.89
C ARG A 274 4.10 12.17 1.97
N GLY A 275 4.58 10.94 2.17
CA GLY A 275 4.24 9.77 1.35
C GLY A 275 2.89 9.12 1.68
N ALA A 276 2.02 9.79 2.44
CA ALA A 276 0.72 9.28 2.86
C ALA A 276 -0.34 10.39 2.92
N GLY A 277 -1.61 10.00 2.96
CA GLY A 277 -2.75 10.92 3.01
C GLY A 277 -3.22 11.41 1.64
N PHE A 278 -2.78 10.77 0.55
CA PHE A 278 -3.18 11.15 -0.81
C PHE A 278 -4.65 10.83 -1.07
N LYS A 279 -5.33 11.71 -1.82
CA LYS A 279 -6.69 11.47 -2.31
C LYS A 279 -6.66 10.41 -3.42
N LEU A 280 -7.65 9.51 -3.44
CA LEU A 280 -7.77 8.47 -4.46
C LEU A 280 -8.46 8.99 -5.72
N GLU A 281 -7.73 9.72 -6.57
CA GLU A 281 -8.28 10.30 -7.80
C GLU A 281 -7.37 10.11 -9.02
N GLY A 282 -7.92 10.38 -10.21
CA GLY A 282 -7.20 10.37 -11.49
C GLY A 282 -6.34 9.13 -11.72
N VAL A 283 -5.05 9.36 -11.91
CA VAL A 283 -4.04 8.32 -12.18
C VAL A 283 -3.82 7.40 -10.97
N ARG A 284 -3.84 7.93 -9.74
CA ARG A 284 -3.68 7.14 -8.51
C ARG A 284 -4.80 6.11 -8.37
N ARG A 285 -6.03 6.51 -8.71
CA ARG A 285 -7.18 5.62 -8.77
C ARG A 285 -6.96 4.51 -9.78
N LYS A 286 -6.66 4.84 -11.05
CA LYS A 286 -6.42 3.84 -12.12
C LYS A 286 -5.35 2.81 -11.72
N LEU A 287 -4.26 3.27 -11.12
CA LEU A 287 -3.20 2.39 -10.62
C LEU A 287 -3.66 1.50 -9.45
N GLY A 288 -4.42 2.05 -8.49
CA GLY A 288 -4.99 1.30 -7.38
C GLY A 288 -5.97 0.23 -7.85
N GLU A 289 -6.86 0.57 -8.78
CA GLU A 289 -7.81 -0.35 -9.42
C GLU A 289 -7.08 -1.48 -10.17
N THR A 290 -6.00 -1.13 -10.87
CA THR A 290 -5.12 -2.11 -11.54
C THR A 290 -4.49 -3.08 -10.54
N VAL A 291 -3.93 -2.60 -9.43
CA VAL A 291 -3.36 -3.49 -8.40
C VAL A 291 -4.44 -4.37 -7.76
N ALA A 292 -5.64 -3.81 -7.55
CA ALA A 292 -6.77 -4.54 -6.99
C ALA A 292 -7.27 -5.66 -7.91
N SER A 293 -7.33 -5.44 -9.22
CA SER A 293 -7.76 -6.47 -10.17
C SER A 293 -6.84 -7.69 -10.17
N TYR A 294 -5.53 -7.48 -10.09
CA TYR A 294 -4.56 -8.58 -10.01
C TYR A 294 -4.56 -9.34 -8.67
N ALA A 295 -5.22 -8.82 -7.62
CA ALA A 295 -5.43 -9.58 -6.39
C ALA A 295 -6.40 -10.76 -6.59
N LEU A 296 -7.14 -10.77 -7.69
CA LEU A 296 -8.02 -11.87 -8.09
C LEU A 296 -7.36 -12.81 -9.12
N SER A 297 -6.07 -12.61 -9.44
CA SER A 297 -5.40 -13.42 -10.47
C SER A 297 -5.41 -14.92 -10.16
N GLY A 298 -5.60 -15.73 -11.19
CA GLY A 298 -5.45 -17.20 -11.13
C GLY A 298 -4.02 -17.62 -10.79
N ASN A 299 -3.02 -16.79 -11.13
CA ASN A 299 -1.62 -17.04 -10.77
C ASN A 299 -1.36 -16.67 -9.30
N SER A 300 -1.03 -17.68 -8.48
CA SER A 300 -0.82 -17.51 -7.04
C SER A 300 0.29 -16.51 -6.68
N MET A 301 1.37 -16.44 -7.47
CA MET A 301 2.49 -15.51 -7.23
C MET A 301 2.06 -14.06 -7.48
N VAL A 302 1.32 -13.84 -8.57
CA VAL A 302 0.77 -12.52 -8.93
C VAL A 302 -0.23 -12.09 -7.87
N ARG A 303 -1.19 -12.97 -7.53
CA ARG A 303 -2.18 -12.76 -6.47
C ARG A 303 -1.55 -12.37 -5.14
N ALA A 304 -0.61 -13.17 -4.63
CA ALA A 304 0.06 -12.88 -3.36
C ALA A 304 0.82 -11.54 -3.38
N THR A 305 1.48 -11.23 -4.50
CA THR A 305 2.18 -9.95 -4.67
C THR A 305 1.20 -8.78 -4.74
N ALA A 306 0.12 -8.90 -5.51
CA ALA A 306 -0.93 -7.89 -5.66
C ALA A 306 -1.60 -7.59 -4.32
N THR A 307 -1.97 -8.62 -3.54
CA THR A 307 -2.54 -8.45 -2.19
C THR A 307 -1.59 -7.72 -1.25
N THR A 308 -0.30 -8.05 -1.28
CA THR A 308 0.73 -7.35 -0.47
C THR A 308 0.88 -5.89 -0.90
N CYS A 309 0.87 -5.65 -2.20
CA CYS A 309 0.92 -4.32 -2.81
C CYS A 309 -0.31 -3.49 -2.42
N LEU A 310 -1.50 -4.07 -2.53
CA LEU A 310 -2.77 -3.44 -2.17
C LEU A 310 -2.81 -3.08 -0.69
N ARG A 311 -2.38 -3.96 0.21
CA ARG A 311 -2.27 -3.64 1.64
C ARG A 311 -1.38 -2.42 1.90
N SER A 312 -0.26 -2.34 1.20
CA SER A 312 0.65 -1.20 1.32
C SER A 312 0.03 0.09 0.75
N PHE A 313 -0.72 -0.03 -0.35
CA PHE A 313 -1.45 1.06 -0.99
C PHE A 313 -2.56 1.64 -0.11
N LEU A 314 -3.38 0.77 0.50
CA LEU A 314 -4.50 1.16 1.35
C LEU A 314 -4.07 1.88 2.64
N ARG A 315 -2.81 1.71 3.07
CA ARG A 315 -2.25 2.44 4.23
C ARG A 315 -1.90 3.90 3.92
N VAL A 316 -1.72 4.25 2.65
CA VAL A 316 -1.19 5.58 2.26
C VAL A 316 -2.22 6.46 1.56
N HIS A 317 -3.37 5.94 1.12
CA HIS A 317 -4.41 6.73 0.46
C HIS A 317 -5.66 6.86 1.34
N PHE A 318 -6.15 8.09 1.46
CA PHE A 318 -7.39 8.39 2.14
C PHE A 318 -8.59 7.91 1.30
N ALA A 319 -9.65 7.43 1.96
CA ALA A 319 -10.88 6.90 1.34
C ALA A 319 -10.70 5.77 0.30
N ALA A 320 -9.48 5.22 0.15
CA ALA A 320 -9.19 4.23 -0.88
C ALA A 320 -9.84 2.87 -0.62
N LYS A 321 -10.00 2.50 0.65
CA LYS A 321 -10.60 1.24 1.08
C LYS A 321 -12.03 1.08 0.56
N GLN A 322 -12.88 2.08 0.78
CA GLN A 322 -14.27 2.05 0.34
C GLN A 322 -14.37 2.12 -1.19
N ASN A 323 -13.69 3.10 -1.80
CA ASN A 323 -13.73 3.30 -3.26
C ASN A 323 -13.28 2.05 -4.04
N LEU A 324 -12.17 1.43 -3.66
CA LEU A 324 -11.70 0.21 -4.33
C LEU A 324 -12.61 -0.99 -4.06
N LEU A 325 -13.22 -1.06 -2.88
CA LEU A 325 -14.17 -2.12 -2.57
C LEU A 325 -15.40 -2.03 -3.48
N GLU A 326 -16.08 -0.88 -3.48
CA GLU A 326 -17.35 -0.69 -4.17
C GLU A 326 -17.20 -0.63 -5.69
N ARG A 327 -16.14 0.02 -6.20
CA ARG A 327 -16.01 0.28 -7.64
C ARG A 327 -15.19 -0.78 -8.39
N THR A 328 -14.43 -1.60 -7.68
CA THR A 328 -13.52 -2.55 -8.33
C THR A 328 -13.71 -3.96 -7.81
N LEU A 329 -13.48 -4.19 -6.52
CA LEU A 329 -13.45 -5.54 -5.96
C LEU A 329 -14.84 -6.19 -5.99
N LEU A 330 -15.89 -5.49 -5.54
CA LEU A 330 -17.26 -6.01 -5.57
C LEU A 330 -17.75 -6.29 -6.99
N PRO A 331 -17.68 -5.36 -7.97
CA PRO A 331 -18.10 -5.64 -9.35
C PRO A 331 -17.31 -6.78 -10.00
N MET A 332 -16.00 -6.88 -9.77
CA MET A 332 -15.21 -8.00 -10.28
C MET A 332 -15.62 -9.32 -9.64
N HIS A 333 -15.99 -9.30 -8.37
CA HIS A 333 -16.45 -10.48 -7.67
C HIS A 333 -17.85 -10.91 -8.13
N GLU A 334 -18.75 -9.97 -8.39
CA GLU A 334 -20.06 -10.26 -9.01
C GLU A 334 -19.90 -10.86 -10.41
N LYS A 335 -18.94 -10.37 -11.19
CA LYS A 335 -18.59 -10.97 -12.48
C LYS A 335 -18.10 -12.41 -12.32
N SER A 336 -17.35 -12.71 -11.26
CA SER A 336 -16.98 -14.09 -10.93
C SER A 336 -18.19 -14.97 -10.62
N ILE A 337 -19.24 -14.44 -9.97
CA ILE A 337 -20.50 -15.17 -9.72
C ILE A 337 -21.20 -15.53 -11.03
N ALA A 338 -21.37 -14.55 -11.91
CA ALA A 338 -22.05 -14.77 -13.18
C ALA A 338 -21.32 -15.84 -14.01
N LEU A 339 -19.99 -15.73 -14.08
CA LEU A 339 -19.16 -16.69 -14.81
C LEU A 339 -19.09 -18.07 -14.13
N ALA A 340 -19.24 -18.17 -12.79
CA ALA A 340 -19.20 -19.44 -12.07
C ALA A 340 -20.26 -20.45 -12.55
N GLN A 341 -21.37 -19.96 -13.10
CA GLN A 341 -22.43 -20.81 -13.68
C GLN A 341 -21.99 -21.48 -14.99
N GLU A 342 -20.99 -20.93 -15.67
CA GLU A 342 -20.47 -21.38 -16.98
C GLU A 342 -19.09 -22.06 -16.87
N VAL A 343 -18.52 -22.16 -15.66
CA VAL A 343 -17.18 -22.71 -15.44
C VAL A 343 -17.17 -24.22 -15.67
N THR A 344 -16.29 -24.70 -16.55
CA THR A 344 -16.03 -26.14 -16.72
C THR A 344 -15.18 -26.69 -15.57
N ARG A 345 -15.19 -28.01 -15.35
CA ARG A 345 -14.37 -28.68 -14.31
C ARG A 345 -12.89 -28.30 -14.40
N ASP A 346 -12.36 -28.18 -15.61
CA ASP A 346 -10.96 -27.82 -15.85
C ASP A 346 -10.62 -26.38 -15.44
N ARG A 347 -11.61 -25.49 -15.31
CA ARG A 347 -11.44 -24.09 -14.91
C ARG A 347 -11.87 -23.78 -13.47
N ALA A 348 -12.38 -24.77 -12.73
CA ALA A 348 -12.82 -24.60 -11.34
C ALA A 348 -11.71 -24.04 -10.42
N HIS A 349 -10.46 -24.43 -10.65
CA HIS A 349 -9.31 -23.94 -9.90
C HIS A 349 -9.05 -22.43 -10.07
N LEU A 350 -9.44 -21.82 -11.20
CA LEU A 350 -9.32 -20.39 -11.45
C LEU A 350 -10.39 -19.60 -10.68
N LEU A 351 -11.61 -20.16 -10.60
CA LEU A 351 -12.69 -19.62 -9.76
C LEU A 351 -12.28 -19.64 -8.29
N GLU A 352 -11.78 -20.79 -7.81
CA GLU A 352 -11.28 -20.94 -6.43
C GLU A 352 -10.20 -19.91 -6.10
N ALA A 353 -9.20 -19.77 -6.97
CA ALA A 353 -8.16 -18.76 -6.85
C ALA A 353 -8.70 -17.32 -6.74
N ALA A 354 -9.74 -17.00 -7.52
CA ALA A 354 -10.41 -15.69 -7.49
C ALA A 354 -11.10 -15.46 -6.14
N MET A 355 -11.84 -16.46 -5.66
CA MET A 355 -12.59 -16.42 -4.41
C MET A 355 -11.65 -16.24 -3.20
N GLU A 356 -10.57 -17.02 -3.15
CA GLU A 356 -9.55 -16.88 -2.10
C GLU A 356 -8.87 -15.50 -2.13
N GLY A 357 -8.55 -15.00 -3.32
CA GLY A 357 -7.97 -13.68 -3.51
C GLY A 357 -8.85 -12.57 -2.97
N PHE A 358 -10.14 -12.62 -3.35
CA PHE A 358 -11.13 -11.69 -2.86
C PHE A 358 -11.26 -11.77 -1.34
N ALA A 359 -11.44 -12.95 -0.75
CA ALA A 359 -11.59 -13.10 0.70
C ALA A 359 -10.37 -12.57 1.47
N CYS A 360 -9.17 -12.82 0.96
CA CYS A 360 -7.93 -12.31 1.56
C CYS A 360 -7.86 -10.77 1.57
N VAL A 361 -8.32 -10.11 0.50
CA VAL A 361 -8.35 -8.65 0.41
C VAL A 361 -9.51 -8.08 1.23
N ALA A 362 -10.71 -8.60 1.02
CA ALA A 362 -11.93 -8.11 1.64
C ALA A 362 -11.88 -8.21 3.17
N SER A 363 -11.26 -9.26 3.73
CA SER A 363 -11.08 -9.38 5.18
C SER A 363 -10.29 -8.22 5.80
N GLN A 364 -9.46 -7.52 5.04
CA GLN A 364 -8.71 -6.34 5.48
C GLN A 364 -9.55 -5.05 5.40
N LEU A 365 -10.68 -5.10 4.71
CA LEU A 365 -11.57 -3.97 4.44
C LEU A 365 -12.83 -3.98 5.31
N ILE A 366 -13.26 -5.14 5.82
CA ILE A 366 -14.50 -5.33 6.58
C ILE A 366 -14.74 -4.24 7.64
N ALA A 367 -13.75 -3.96 8.49
CA ALA A 367 -13.90 -2.97 9.55
C ALA A 367 -14.18 -1.55 9.01
N GLU A 368 -13.67 -1.23 7.82
CA GLU A 368 -13.94 0.05 7.17
C GLU A 368 -15.34 0.13 6.57
N VAL A 369 -15.85 -1.00 6.06
CA VAL A 369 -17.22 -1.09 5.54
C VAL A 369 -18.22 -0.79 6.65
N TRP A 370 -18.02 -1.36 7.83
CA TRP A 370 -18.83 -1.07 9.02
C TRP A 370 -18.73 0.38 9.50
N ARG A 371 -17.55 1.00 9.41
CA ARG A 371 -17.36 2.43 9.73
C ARG A 371 -18.10 3.37 8.78
N THR A 372 -18.35 2.93 7.55
CA THR A 372 -19.11 3.68 6.55
C THR A 372 -20.59 3.64 6.87
N GLY A 373 -21.07 2.50 7.38
CA GLY A 373 -22.42 2.36 7.93
C GLY A 373 -23.04 0.99 7.64
N ALA A 374 -24.13 0.69 8.33
CA ALA A 374 -24.82 -0.61 8.24
C ALA A 374 -25.30 -0.95 6.82
N ALA A 375 -25.82 0.03 6.06
CA ALA A 375 -26.26 -0.19 4.68
C ALA A 375 -25.11 -0.67 3.76
N CYS A 376 -23.95 -0.02 3.85
CA CYS A 376 -22.77 -0.42 3.09
C CYS A 376 -22.28 -1.82 3.49
N ALA A 377 -22.31 -2.11 4.80
CA ALA A 377 -21.93 -3.41 5.34
C ALA A 377 -22.86 -4.52 4.84
N LEU A 378 -24.18 -4.27 4.83
CA LEU A 378 -25.18 -5.21 4.34
C LEU A 378 -25.08 -5.43 2.83
N ARG A 379 -24.88 -4.38 2.02
CA ARG A 379 -24.64 -4.54 0.57
C ARG A 379 -23.42 -5.40 0.28
N PHE A 380 -22.33 -5.19 1.01
CA PHE A 380 -21.14 -6.04 0.92
C PHE A 380 -21.46 -7.50 1.28
N ALA A 381 -22.17 -7.73 2.38
CA ALA A 381 -22.54 -9.07 2.82
C ALA A 381 -23.53 -9.75 1.87
N ALA A 382 -24.41 -9.00 1.21
CA ALA A 382 -25.32 -9.52 0.18
C ALA A 382 -24.55 -10.17 -0.96
N VAL A 383 -23.44 -9.55 -1.41
CA VAL A 383 -22.57 -10.14 -2.44
C VAL A 383 -21.98 -11.47 -1.94
N LEU A 384 -21.51 -11.53 -0.69
CA LEU A 384 -20.99 -12.77 -0.09
C LEU A 384 -22.04 -13.89 -0.04
N VAL A 385 -23.26 -13.56 0.38
CA VAL A 385 -24.38 -14.52 0.44
C VAL A 385 -24.73 -15.03 -0.95
N ARG A 386 -24.76 -14.16 -1.96
CA ARG A 386 -25.00 -14.55 -3.37
C ARG A 386 -23.95 -15.54 -3.87
N ILE A 387 -22.70 -15.40 -3.46
CA ILE A 387 -21.63 -16.33 -3.83
C ILE A 387 -21.83 -17.67 -3.18
N VAL A 388 -22.08 -17.69 -1.87
CA VAL A 388 -22.37 -18.94 -1.16
C VAL A 388 -23.55 -19.64 -1.83
N ASN A 389 -24.61 -18.93 -2.18
CA ASN A 389 -25.75 -19.47 -2.91
C ASN A 389 -25.35 -20.00 -4.30
N SER A 390 -24.62 -19.22 -5.09
CA SER A 390 -24.21 -19.63 -6.44
C SER A 390 -23.30 -20.85 -6.39
N LEU A 391 -22.27 -20.85 -5.53
CA LEU A 391 -21.37 -21.98 -5.38
C LEU A 391 -22.13 -23.23 -4.94
N THR A 392 -22.98 -23.13 -3.91
CA THR A 392 -23.77 -24.27 -3.40
C THR A 392 -24.78 -24.82 -4.40
N ARG A 393 -25.31 -24.00 -5.33
CA ARG A 393 -26.09 -24.48 -6.48
C ARG A 393 -25.20 -25.16 -7.55
N SER A 394 -24.02 -24.61 -7.83
CA SER A 394 -23.05 -25.15 -8.80
C SER A 394 -22.32 -26.42 -8.34
N PHE A 395 -22.27 -26.72 -7.04
CA PHE A 395 -21.71 -27.96 -6.49
C PHE A 395 -22.40 -29.24 -7.02
N VAL A 396 -23.59 -29.11 -7.61
CA VAL A 396 -24.31 -30.22 -8.24
C VAL A 396 -23.68 -30.61 -9.60
N THR A 397 -22.90 -29.72 -10.23
CA THR A 397 -22.36 -29.92 -11.60
C THR A 397 -20.84 -29.74 -11.73
N VAL A 398 -20.19 -28.98 -10.84
CA VAL A 398 -18.74 -28.67 -10.92
C VAL A 398 -18.08 -28.84 -9.56
N ASP A 399 -16.97 -29.58 -9.55
CA ASP A 399 -16.16 -29.92 -8.37
C ASP A 399 -15.33 -28.71 -7.90
N VAL A 400 -16.01 -27.65 -7.41
CA VAL A 400 -15.37 -26.52 -6.74
C VAL A 400 -14.95 -26.99 -5.35
N ARG A 401 -13.67 -26.86 -4.98
CA ARG A 401 -13.21 -27.45 -3.71
C ARG A 401 -13.88 -26.79 -2.50
N PRO A 402 -14.10 -27.53 -1.40
CA PRO A 402 -14.64 -26.99 -0.15
C PRO A 402 -13.89 -25.76 0.40
N GLN A 403 -12.62 -25.60 0.03
CA GLN A 403 -11.76 -24.50 0.48
C GLN A 403 -12.22 -23.12 -0.01
N ALA A 404 -12.70 -23.00 -1.26
CA ALA A 404 -13.26 -21.74 -1.76
C ALA A 404 -14.48 -21.31 -0.94
N LEU A 405 -15.39 -22.25 -0.68
CA LEU A 405 -16.59 -22.02 0.13
C LEU A 405 -16.23 -21.70 1.58
N SER A 406 -15.27 -22.43 2.16
CA SER A 406 -14.74 -22.19 3.51
C SER A 406 -14.21 -20.76 3.66
N SER A 407 -13.46 -20.26 2.67
CA SER A 407 -12.93 -18.90 2.71
C SER A 407 -14.02 -17.82 2.74
N GLN A 408 -15.18 -18.08 2.12
CA GLN A 408 -16.32 -17.17 2.14
C GLN A 408 -17.06 -17.23 3.49
N PHE A 409 -17.18 -18.41 4.09
CA PHE A 409 -17.72 -18.53 5.45
C PHE A 409 -16.83 -17.82 6.47
N ASP A 410 -15.51 -17.99 6.40
CA ASP A 410 -14.57 -17.29 7.28
C ASP A 410 -14.67 -15.77 7.11
N LEU A 411 -14.87 -15.30 5.89
CA LEU A 411 -15.04 -13.88 5.61
C LEU A 411 -16.36 -13.35 6.18
N LEU A 412 -17.46 -14.09 6.04
CA LEU A 412 -18.75 -13.76 6.63
C LEU A 412 -18.69 -13.76 8.17
N ALA A 413 -18.02 -14.74 8.79
CA ALA A 413 -17.81 -14.76 10.23
C ALA A 413 -17.00 -13.56 10.73
N LYS A 414 -15.94 -13.18 10.00
CA LYS A 414 -15.20 -11.94 10.26
C LYS A 414 -16.06 -10.69 10.08
N TRP A 415 -16.98 -10.72 9.12
CA TRP A 415 -17.90 -9.62 8.88
C TRP A 415 -18.87 -9.46 10.06
N CYS A 416 -19.44 -10.57 10.55
CA CYS A 416 -20.34 -10.55 11.69
C CYS A 416 -19.66 -10.05 12.98
N THR A 417 -18.39 -10.43 13.20
CA THR A 417 -17.65 -10.06 14.42
C THR A 417 -17.07 -8.64 14.38
N ALA A 418 -16.95 -8.02 13.21
CA ALA A 418 -16.32 -6.70 13.04
C ALA A 418 -17.23 -5.50 13.36
N GLN A 419 -18.43 -5.74 13.91
CA GLN A 419 -19.46 -4.74 14.22
C GLN A 419 -19.05 -3.68 15.28
N VAL A 420 -17.82 -3.72 15.76
CA VAL A 420 -17.31 -2.83 16.80
C VAL A 420 -17.02 -1.44 16.20
N ALA A 421 -17.88 -0.47 16.49
CA ALA A 421 -17.85 0.95 16.08
C ALA A 421 -18.55 1.32 14.75
N VAL A 422 -19.84 0.99 14.66
CA VAL A 422 -20.73 1.39 13.54
C VAL A 422 -21.06 2.89 13.62
N ARG A 423 -20.90 3.61 12.50
CA ARG A 423 -21.60 4.89 12.30
C ARG A 423 -23.00 4.58 11.80
N LEU A 424 -24.00 5.26 12.37
CA LEU A 424 -25.36 5.24 11.86
C LEU A 424 -25.37 5.76 10.43
N GLY A 425 -25.59 4.84 9.49
CA GLY A 425 -25.95 5.19 8.12
C GLY A 425 -27.46 5.45 8.00
N ASN A 426 -27.95 5.57 6.78
CA ASN A 426 -29.38 5.68 6.51
C ASN A 426 -30.10 4.35 6.84
N ALA A 427 -31.03 4.37 7.81
CA ALA A 427 -31.78 3.20 8.25
C ALA A 427 -32.63 2.59 7.12
N GLN A 428 -33.20 3.42 6.24
CA GLN A 428 -33.98 2.96 5.09
C GLN A 428 -33.09 2.19 4.10
N GLU A 429 -31.91 2.70 3.78
CA GLU A 429 -30.99 2.00 2.88
C GLU A 429 -30.47 0.69 3.47
N ALA A 430 -30.35 0.61 4.79
CA ALA A 430 -29.98 -0.62 5.47
C ALA A 430 -31.12 -1.64 5.45
N SER A 431 -32.36 -1.16 5.65
CA SER A 431 -33.60 -1.92 5.47
C SER A 431 -33.70 -2.50 4.06
N ASP A 432 -33.53 -1.68 3.03
CA ASP A 432 -33.62 -2.11 1.63
C ASP A 432 -32.54 -3.15 1.30
N ALA A 433 -31.31 -2.97 1.83
CA ALA A 433 -30.24 -3.95 1.68
C ALA A 433 -30.53 -5.27 2.40
N ALA A 434 -31.17 -5.23 3.58
CA ALA A 434 -31.57 -6.44 4.31
C ALA A 434 -32.69 -7.19 3.58
N ASN A 435 -33.71 -6.47 3.09
CA ASN A 435 -34.79 -7.03 2.27
C ASN A 435 -34.23 -7.74 1.04
N TYR A 436 -33.29 -7.11 0.33
CA TYR A 436 -32.64 -7.73 -0.82
C TYR A 436 -31.91 -9.05 -0.47
N ILE A 437 -31.33 -9.16 0.73
CA ILE A 437 -30.70 -10.42 1.18
C ILE A 437 -31.77 -11.47 1.49
N LEU A 438 -32.88 -11.09 2.11
CA LEU A 438 -34.00 -11.98 2.39
C LEU A 438 -34.65 -12.49 1.10
N GLU A 439 -34.75 -11.67 0.05
CA GLU A 439 -35.24 -12.08 -1.27
C GLU A 439 -34.39 -13.20 -1.91
N LEU A 440 -33.13 -13.38 -1.49
CA LEU A 440 -32.29 -14.49 -1.92
C LEU A 440 -32.73 -15.85 -1.31
N LEU A 441 -33.59 -15.85 -0.29
CA LEU A 441 -34.12 -17.01 0.42
C LEU A 441 -35.30 -17.66 -0.32
N GLN A 442 -35.12 -18.02 -1.59
CA GLN A 442 -36.12 -18.80 -2.31
C GLN A 442 -36.24 -20.24 -1.75
N PRO A 443 -37.37 -20.94 -1.95
CA PRO A 443 -37.54 -22.33 -1.52
C PRO A 443 -36.46 -23.28 -2.08
N SER A 444 -35.89 -22.97 -3.24
CA SER A 444 -34.79 -23.72 -3.87
C SER A 444 -33.39 -23.35 -3.37
N THR A 445 -33.26 -22.37 -2.46
CA THR A 445 -31.97 -21.92 -1.92
C THR A 445 -31.40 -22.95 -0.93
N HIS A 446 -30.14 -23.33 -1.14
CA HIS A 446 -29.44 -24.34 -0.34
C HIS A 446 -29.29 -23.89 1.12
N TRP A 447 -29.42 -24.82 2.09
CA TRP A 447 -29.45 -24.52 3.52
C TRP A 447 -28.26 -23.67 4.01
N ARG A 448 -27.04 -23.93 3.50
CA ARG A 448 -25.85 -23.12 3.81
C ARG A 448 -26.00 -21.64 3.46
N ALA A 449 -26.55 -21.34 2.28
CA ALA A 449 -26.79 -19.98 1.85
C ALA A 449 -27.89 -19.33 2.69
N ARG A 450 -28.92 -20.11 3.06
CA ARG A 450 -29.96 -19.66 3.99
C ARG A 450 -29.34 -19.26 5.33
N THR A 451 -28.57 -20.14 5.97
CA THR A 451 -27.91 -19.85 7.26
C THR A 451 -27.06 -18.57 7.19
N CYS A 452 -26.32 -18.35 6.11
CA CYS A 452 -25.54 -17.13 5.92
C CYS A 452 -26.40 -15.87 5.79
N ALA A 453 -27.45 -15.91 4.96
CA ALA A 453 -28.38 -14.79 4.78
C ALA A 453 -29.01 -14.38 6.11
N LEU A 454 -29.50 -15.37 6.87
CA LEU A 454 -30.15 -15.16 8.17
C LEU A 454 -29.17 -14.56 9.20
N ALA A 455 -27.95 -15.11 9.29
CA ALA A 455 -26.93 -14.59 10.19
C ALA A 455 -26.53 -13.14 9.84
N VAL A 456 -26.36 -12.83 8.55
CA VAL A 456 -26.00 -11.48 8.08
C VAL A 456 -27.10 -10.47 8.39
N VAL A 457 -28.34 -10.79 8.05
CA VAL A 457 -29.49 -9.93 8.31
C VAL A 457 -29.63 -9.70 9.80
N GLY A 458 -29.57 -10.78 10.59
CA GLY A 458 -29.63 -10.71 12.05
C GLY A 458 -28.59 -9.78 12.68
N VAL A 459 -27.33 -9.95 12.30
CA VAL A 459 -26.25 -9.09 12.80
C VAL A 459 -26.41 -7.65 12.33
N GLY A 460 -26.81 -7.42 11.07
CA GLY A 460 -27.08 -6.07 10.55
C GLY A 460 -28.20 -5.36 11.30
N LEU A 461 -29.31 -6.06 11.58
CA LEU A 461 -30.44 -5.54 12.34
C LEU A 461 -30.07 -5.24 13.79
N ARG A 462 -29.31 -6.13 14.44
CA ARG A 462 -28.76 -5.89 15.78
C ARG A 462 -27.88 -4.63 15.80
N ALA A 463 -27.13 -4.36 14.72
CA ALA A 463 -26.31 -3.15 14.59
C ALA A 463 -27.16 -1.89 14.66
N LEU A 464 -28.23 -1.88 13.87
CA LEU A 464 -29.16 -0.77 13.76
C LEU A 464 -29.92 -0.56 15.08
N HIS A 465 -30.36 -1.65 15.73
CA HIS A 465 -31.04 -1.58 17.02
C HIS A 465 -30.13 -1.02 18.13
N LEU A 466 -28.91 -1.54 18.28
CA LEU A 466 -27.96 -1.10 19.33
C LEU A 466 -27.48 0.34 19.16
N THR A 467 -27.61 0.91 17.97
CA THR A 467 -27.19 2.28 17.68
C THR A 467 -28.33 3.30 17.81
N GLY A 468 -29.56 2.88 18.15
CA GLY A 468 -30.64 3.78 18.54
C GLY A 468 -31.32 4.52 17.38
N THR A 469 -31.43 3.90 16.20
CA THR A 469 -32.23 4.49 15.11
C THR A 469 -33.71 4.54 15.49
N ASP A 470 -34.20 5.74 15.80
CA ASP A 470 -35.60 6.10 16.06
C ASP A 470 -36.55 5.89 14.85
N GLY A 471 -36.07 5.27 13.77
CA GLY A 471 -36.78 5.10 12.49
C GLY A 471 -37.02 3.66 12.03
N LEU A 472 -36.58 2.63 12.77
CA LEU A 472 -36.95 1.26 12.42
C LEU A 472 -38.33 0.94 12.98
N ASP A 473 -39.34 0.89 12.10
CA ASP A 473 -40.70 0.48 12.44
C ASP A 473 -40.67 -0.91 13.10
N PRO A 474 -41.11 -1.03 14.37
CA PRO A 474 -41.19 -2.31 15.08
C PRO A 474 -42.01 -3.37 14.35
N LYS A 475 -42.96 -2.98 13.48
CA LYS A 475 -43.72 -3.90 12.64
C LYS A 475 -42.85 -4.52 11.55
N VAL A 476 -42.00 -3.73 10.90
CA VAL A 476 -41.07 -4.19 9.88
C VAL A 476 -40.07 -5.18 10.48
N LEU A 477 -39.53 -4.87 11.67
CA LEU A 477 -38.64 -5.77 12.39
C LEU A 477 -39.32 -7.12 12.73
N ARG A 478 -40.59 -7.08 13.17
CA ARG A 478 -41.37 -8.30 13.47
C ARG A 478 -41.71 -9.12 12.23
N THR A 479 -42.10 -8.48 11.13
CA THR A 479 -42.35 -9.18 9.86
C THR A 479 -41.08 -9.89 9.38
N TRP A 480 -39.93 -9.22 9.45
CA TRP A 480 -38.66 -9.82 9.04
C TRP A 480 -38.20 -10.94 9.95
N ILE A 481 -38.34 -10.80 11.27
CA ILE A 481 -38.07 -11.90 12.22
C ILE A 481 -39.01 -13.07 11.92
N GLY A 482 -40.29 -12.81 11.62
CA GLY A 482 -41.25 -13.82 11.19
C GLY A 482 -40.83 -14.57 9.93
N GLU A 483 -40.45 -13.85 8.87
CA GLU A 483 -39.95 -14.42 7.61
C GLU A 483 -38.63 -15.19 7.78
N LEU A 484 -37.73 -14.69 8.65
CA LEU A 484 -36.51 -15.37 9.07
C LEU A 484 -36.81 -16.72 9.71
N LEU A 485 -37.77 -16.75 10.64
CA LEU A 485 -38.18 -17.95 11.38
C LEU A 485 -38.93 -18.94 10.48
N GLU A 486 -39.77 -18.47 9.56
CA GLU A 486 -40.46 -19.30 8.58
C GLU A 486 -39.49 -19.94 7.57
N GLY A 487 -38.49 -19.22 7.08
CA GLY A 487 -37.49 -19.73 6.11
C GLY A 487 -36.59 -20.86 6.63
N ILE A 488 -36.49 -21.01 7.96
CA ILE A 488 -35.70 -22.04 8.65
C ILE A 488 -36.51 -23.32 8.90
N SER A 489 -37.85 -23.23 8.85
CA SER A 489 -38.76 -24.35 9.11
C SER A 489 -38.77 -25.45 8.02
N THR A 490 -38.05 -25.26 6.91
CA THR A 490 -37.97 -26.25 5.81
C THR A 490 -36.55 -26.73 5.55
N GLY A 491 -36.10 -27.74 6.32
CA GLY A 491 -35.03 -28.66 5.91
C GLY A 491 -33.57 -28.33 6.30
N ALA A 492 -33.30 -27.44 7.27
CA ALA A 492 -31.94 -27.14 7.71
C ALA A 492 -31.49 -28.02 8.92
N PRO A 493 -30.21 -28.45 9.01
CA PRO A 493 -29.68 -29.21 10.14
C PRO A 493 -29.66 -28.38 11.44
N GLN A 494 -29.56 -29.04 12.60
CA GLN A 494 -29.60 -28.49 13.98
C GLN A 494 -28.79 -27.19 14.22
N THR A 495 -27.76 -26.92 13.42
CA THR A 495 -26.98 -25.67 13.44
C THR A 495 -27.77 -24.42 13.03
N ALA A 496 -28.82 -24.54 12.20
CA ALA A 496 -29.71 -23.42 11.86
C ALA A 496 -30.64 -23.05 13.03
N GLN A 497 -30.98 -24.00 13.91
CA GLN A 497 -31.78 -23.74 15.11
C GLN A 497 -31.03 -22.88 16.14
N LEU A 498 -29.71 -22.99 16.25
CA LEU A 498 -28.91 -22.12 17.13
C LEU A 498 -28.91 -20.66 16.66
N ALA A 499 -28.83 -20.44 15.35
CA ALA A 499 -28.95 -19.11 14.76
C ALA A 499 -30.36 -18.52 14.95
N VAL A 500 -31.41 -19.34 14.84
CA VAL A 500 -32.79 -18.97 15.21
C VAL A 500 -32.86 -18.49 16.66
N THR A 501 -32.31 -19.26 17.59
CA THR A 501 -32.41 -18.95 19.01
C THR A 501 -31.72 -17.62 19.34
N GLU A 502 -30.54 -17.34 18.77
CA GLU A 502 -29.86 -16.04 18.93
C GLU A 502 -30.58 -14.87 18.24
N LEU A 503 -31.35 -15.13 17.18
CA LEU A 503 -32.14 -14.13 16.47
C LEU A 503 -33.48 -13.81 17.13
N THR A 504 -33.98 -14.74 17.95
CA THR A 504 -35.26 -14.62 18.67
C THR A 504 -35.10 -13.93 20.02
N THR A 505 -33.91 -14.01 20.63
CA THR A 505 -33.51 -13.28 21.86
C THR A 505 -32.95 -11.90 21.54
#